data_AF-A0A4P6RFR5-F1
#
_entry.id   AF-A0A4P6RFR5-F1
#
_cell.length_a   1.000
_cell.length_b   1.000
_cell.length_c   1.000
_cell.angle_alpha   90.00
_cell.angle_beta   90.00
_cell.angle_gamma   90.00
#
_symmetry.space_group_name_H-M   'P 1'
#
loop_
_entity.id
_entity.type
_entity.pdbx_description
1 polymer ?
#
loop_
_entity_poly.entity_id
_entity_poly.type
_entity_poly.pdbx_seq_one_letter_code
_entity_poly.pdbx_strand_id
1 'polypeptide(L)'
;MLYYNFYGYEEFKARFGLEKRENGVAVRKNRILLAHLKNPVLLKYCREHDDYALLHIYDMAALQKRVVEAVIGSGKNDEELPYEVELIGKTYHSAKYRTDEAKGLCEDLDKSSVRYVNIERNRVFKMRAGKFMRELILETGIGKLLSPCVVNWIAGDVFTQQWCTYTHGKSPDMELHVNNDFGRIYDSNYCKGSFGSCMVDENRTSFYHDAVKAKAAYITDKTGLIVARAILFTDVTDQDGKKWRLLERQYSSEGDDVLKRLLVDKLIQEDYIDGYKVIGASCHEANAFVDVCGNSLSDRKFEIDCELELEDTLSYQDSFKWYSYNQNKAYNYENSGTSYNLDTTDLNLYGDDDEDDGEWDAYHQYYCSATICCYRNGREIWVDSENLDDFVWIESKNEYHHENDCVCCDNCGENLLKDNAEYSEVTEEHYCCKECMEKAENEFKRKNWYYSEYDEAWYENLDDITRINIWNDSEGVYEEKSIGIDTLDGLIENEDVWEFGEDVFDTVNPSTNLPYGYKLKKEINHEYTIIEEAV
;
A
#
# COMPACT_ATOMS: atom_id res chain seq x y z
N MET A 1 -32.78 39.89 -5.46
CA MET A 1 -33.53 38.85 -4.73
C MET A 1 -34.95 38.70 -5.23
N LEU A 2 -35.63 39.75 -5.72
CA LEU A 2 -37.03 39.66 -6.21
C LEU A 2 -37.28 38.69 -7.39
N TYR A 3 -36.25 38.39 -8.20
CA TYR A 3 -36.38 37.53 -9.39
C TYR A 3 -35.86 36.10 -9.18
N TYR A 4 -35.47 35.74 -7.95
CA TYR A 4 -34.91 34.42 -7.65
C TYR A 4 -35.74 33.74 -6.57
N ASN A 5 -36.04 32.46 -6.78
CA ASN A 5 -36.87 31.68 -5.87
C ASN A 5 -36.03 31.05 -4.74
N PHE A 6 -35.50 31.89 -3.84
CA PHE A 6 -34.82 31.46 -2.62
C PHE A 6 -35.53 32.02 -1.39
N TYR A 7 -35.81 31.19 -0.37
CA TYR A 7 -36.34 31.55 0.93
C TYR A 7 -35.25 32.17 1.83
N GLY A 8 -34.74 33.33 1.42
CA GLY A 8 -33.85 34.17 2.22
C GLY A 8 -32.36 33.80 2.17
N TYR A 9 -31.61 34.34 3.13
CA TYR A 9 -30.14 34.28 3.14
C TYR A 9 -29.58 32.90 3.47
N GLU A 10 -30.23 32.13 4.34
CA GLU A 10 -29.76 30.80 4.73
C GLU A 10 -29.79 29.81 3.57
N GLU A 11 -30.85 29.80 2.76
CA GLU A 11 -30.92 28.96 1.56
C GLU A 11 -29.88 29.40 0.51
N PHE A 12 -29.67 30.71 0.36
CA PHE A 12 -28.60 31.21 -0.50
C PHE A 12 -27.22 30.73 -0.03
N LYS A 13 -26.95 30.78 1.28
CA LYS A 13 -25.68 30.33 1.86
C LYS A 13 -25.52 28.81 1.77
N ALA A 14 -26.59 28.04 1.94
CA ALA A 14 -26.56 26.59 1.75
C ALA A 14 -26.16 26.22 0.32
N ARG A 15 -26.75 26.89 -0.68
CA ARG A 15 -26.54 26.59 -2.11
C ARG A 15 -25.27 27.19 -2.69
N PHE A 16 -24.92 28.40 -2.30
CA PHE A 16 -23.83 29.19 -2.91
C PHE A 16 -22.82 29.67 -1.90
N GLY A 17 -22.77 29.07 -0.71
CA GLY A 17 -21.83 29.39 0.36
C GLY A 17 -20.38 29.12 -0.01
N LEU A 18 -19.49 29.49 0.92
CA LEU A 18 -18.07 29.17 0.84
C LEU A 18 -17.87 27.83 1.54
N GLU A 19 -17.15 26.92 0.90
CA GLU A 19 -16.69 25.66 1.49
C GLU A 19 -15.16 25.67 1.52
N LYS A 20 -14.58 25.19 2.62
CA LYS A 20 -13.13 24.99 2.70
C LYS A 20 -12.81 23.59 2.21
N ARG A 21 -11.92 23.48 1.24
CA ARG A 21 -11.31 22.19 0.85
C ARG A 21 -10.28 21.78 1.90
N GLU A 22 -9.88 20.51 1.89
CA GLU A 22 -8.87 19.93 2.80
C GLU A 22 -7.54 20.71 2.77
N ASN A 23 -7.18 21.29 1.63
CA ASN A 23 -6.02 22.15 1.46
C ASN A 23 -6.21 23.60 1.98
N GLY A 24 -7.28 23.89 2.71
CA GLY A 24 -7.59 25.20 3.31
C GLY A 24 -8.16 26.25 2.35
N VAL A 25 -8.26 25.96 1.04
CA VAL A 25 -8.78 26.91 0.05
C VAL A 25 -10.30 27.01 0.13
N ALA A 26 -10.79 28.25 0.28
CA ALA A 26 -12.21 28.58 0.27
C ALA A 26 -12.76 28.66 -1.17
N VAL A 27 -13.63 27.73 -1.56
CA VAL A 27 -14.29 27.69 -2.87
C VAL A 27 -15.78 27.98 -2.72
N ARG A 28 -16.41 28.58 -3.74
CA ARG A 28 -17.85 28.83 -3.75
C ARG A 28 -18.61 27.61 -4.28
N LYS A 29 -19.61 27.14 -3.53
CA LYS A 29 -20.56 26.13 -3.99
C LYS A 29 -21.32 26.61 -5.23
N ASN A 30 -21.62 25.68 -6.16
CA ASN A 30 -22.45 25.91 -7.35
C ASN A 30 -22.10 27.17 -8.16
N ARG A 31 -20.79 27.43 -8.34
CA ARG A 31 -20.28 28.64 -9.00
C ARG A 31 -20.87 28.86 -10.41
N ILE A 32 -21.07 27.78 -11.17
CA ILE A 32 -21.61 27.84 -12.54
C ILE A 32 -23.08 28.30 -12.51
N LEU A 33 -23.92 27.67 -11.68
CA LEU A 33 -25.31 28.08 -11.48
C LEU A 33 -25.40 29.53 -10.99
N LEU A 34 -24.55 29.94 -10.04
CA LEU A 34 -24.53 31.33 -9.57
C LEU A 34 -24.18 32.32 -10.68
N ALA A 35 -23.23 31.98 -11.56
CA ALA A 35 -22.85 32.82 -12.70
C ALA A 35 -23.98 32.92 -13.74
N HIS A 36 -24.71 31.81 -13.97
CA HIS A 36 -25.88 31.77 -14.83
C HIS A 36 -26.98 32.71 -14.33
N LEU A 37 -27.35 32.56 -13.06
CA LEU A 37 -28.41 33.33 -12.43
C LEU A 37 -28.09 34.83 -12.43
N LYS A 38 -26.83 35.20 -12.24
CA LYS A 38 -26.38 36.60 -12.23
C LYS A 38 -26.26 37.23 -13.62
N ASN A 39 -26.50 36.50 -14.71
CA ASN A 39 -26.25 37.00 -16.05
C ASN A 39 -27.22 38.16 -16.42
N PRO A 40 -26.72 39.39 -16.62
CA PRO A 40 -27.58 40.56 -16.89
C PRO A 40 -28.39 40.42 -18.19
N VAL A 41 -27.82 39.76 -19.20
CA VAL A 41 -28.47 39.56 -20.51
C VAL A 41 -29.68 38.65 -20.37
N LEU A 42 -29.51 37.53 -19.67
CA LEU A 42 -30.60 36.60 -19.36
C LEU A 42 -31.69 37.29 -18.51
N LEU A 43 -31.30 38.04 -17.47
CA LEU A 43 -32.24 38.78 -16.62
C LEU A 43 -33.07 39.79 -17.41
N LYS A 44 -32.44 40.50 -18.35
CA LYS A 44 -33.14 41.44 -19.24
C LYS A 44 -34.15 40.71 -20.11
N TYR A 45 -33.74 39.61 -20.76
CA TYR A 45 -34.61 38.80 -21.59
C TYR A 45 -35.84 38.27 -20.82
N CYS A 46 -35.62 37.69 -19.63
CA CYS A 46 -36.70 37.18 -18.78
C CYS A 46 -37.71 38.27 -18.41
N ARG A 47 -37.24 39.49 -18.11
CA ARG A 47 -38.13 40.63 -17.82
C ARG A 47 -38.92 41.13 -19.02
N GLU A 48 -38.34 41.06 -20.21
CA GLU A 48 -39.00 41.50 -21.45
C GLU A 48 -40.06 40.51 -21.93
N HIS A 49 -39.90 39.21 -21.62
CA HIS A 49 -40.77 38.13 -22.09
C HIS A 49 -41.66 37.52 -20.99
N ASP A 50 -41.54 37.98 -19.74
CA ASP A 50 -42.23 37.44 -18.56
C ASP A 50 -42.05 35.91 -18.37
N ASP A 51 -40.90 35.38 -18.80
CA ASP A 51 -40.53 33.97 -18.66
C ASP A 51 -39.26 33.84 -17.82
N TYR A 52 -39.43 33.27 -16.63
CA TYR A 52 -38.38 33.07 -15.63
C TYR A 52 -37.94 31.61 -15.50
N ALA A 53 -38.36 30.71 -16.40
CA ALA A 53 -38.05 29.28 -16.32
C ALA A 53 -36.54 28.99 -16.28
N LEU A 54 -35.72 29.78 -16.98
CA LEU A 54 -34.27 29.67 -16.99
C LEU A 54 -33.57 30.30 -15.77
N LEU A 55 -34.31 30.99 -14.90
CA LEU A 55 -33.83 31.57 -13.64
C LEU A 55 -34.33 30.81 -12.41
N HIS A 56 -35.49 30.14 -12.50
CA HIS A 56 -36.07 29.35 -11.41
C HIS A 56 -35.46 27.95 -11.31
N ILE A 57 -34.13 27.86 -11.19
CA ILE A 57 -33.35 26.62 -11.22
C ILE A 57 -32.71 26.38 -9.85
N TYR A 58 -32.91 25.18 -9.31
CA TYR A 58 -32.56 24.84 -7.92
C TYR A 58 -31.20 24.17 -7.77
N ASP A 59 -30.79 23.39 -8.78
CA ASP A 59 -29.56 22.60 -8.78
C ASP A 59 -28.96 22.50 -10.19
N MET A 60 -27.80 21.85 -10.29
CA MET A 60 -27.06 21.68 -11.55
C MET A 60 -27.75 20.72 -12.53
N ALA A 61 -28.50 19.71 -12.06
CA ALA A 61 -29.20 18.76 -12.93
C ALA A 61 -30.39 19.45 -13.63
N ALA A 62 -31.18 20.22 -12.86
CA ALA A 62 -32.23 21.08 -13.38
C ALA A 62 -31.66 22.14 -14.35
N LEU A 63 -30.47 22.68 -14.07
CA LEU A 63 -29.78 23.60 -14.98
C LEU A 63 -29.48 22.95 -16.31
N GLN A 64 -28.85 21.76 -16.30
CA GLN A 64 -28.55 21.01 -17.52
C GLN A 64 -29.80 20.76 -18.34
N LYS A 65 -30.81 20.16 -17.71
CA LYS A 65 -32.06 19.76 -18.38
C LYS A 65 -32.74 20.95 -19.05
N ARG A 66 -33.01 22.02 -18.29
CA ARG A 66 -33.74 23.18 -18.81
C ARG A 66 -32.96 23.95 -19.87
N VAL A 67 -31.65 24.08 -19.72
CA VAL A 67 -30.82 24.74 -20.73
C VAL A 67 -30.80 23.95 -22.03
N VAL A 68 -30.62 22.63 -21.97
CA VAL A 68 -30.62 21.78 -23.16
C VAL A 68 -31.99 21.79 -23.86
N GLU A 69 -33.08 21.66 -23.11
CA GLU A 69 -34.44 21.75 -23.65
C GLU A 69 -34.72 23.12 -24.30
N ALA A 70 -34.31 24.21 -23.65
CA ALA A 70 -34.50 25.56 -24.19
C ALA A 70 -33.65 25.82 -25.44
N VAL A 71 -32.42 25.30 -25.52
CA VAL A 71 -31.58 25.38 -26.72
C VAL A 71 -32.22 24.61 -27.87
N ILE A 72 -32.65 23.36 -27.64
CA ILE A 72 -33.31 22.54 -28.66
C ILE A 72 -34.59 23.22 -29.16
N GLY A 73 -35.44 23.68 -28.24
CA GLY A 73 -36.69 24.37 -28.58
C GLY A 73 -36.44 25.69 -29.32
N SER A 74 -35.46 26.48 -28.88
CA SER A 74 -35.08 27.73 -29.56
C SER A 74 -34.57 27.49 -30.97
N GLY A 75 -33.81 26.42 -31.20
CA GLY A 75 -33.33 26.09 -32.54
C GLY A 75 -34.45 25.61 -33.47
N LYS A 76 -35.32 24.73 -32.95
CA LYS A 76 -36.45 24.18 -33.72
C LYS A 76 -37.44 25.24 -34.20
N ASN A 77 -37.64 26.29 -33.39
CA ASN A 77 -38.59 27.36 -33.68
C ASN A 77 -37.96 28.53 -34.47
N ASP A 78 -36.69 28.43 -34.88
CA ASP A 78 -35.95 29.46 -35.59
C ASP A 78 -35.83 29.11 -37.08
N GLU A 79 -36.56 29.84 -37.93
CA GLU A 79 -36.55 29.62 -39.39
C GLU A 79 -35.17 29.85 -40.02
N GLU A 80 -34.25 30.56 -39.35
CA GLU A 80 -32.86 30.75 -39.80
C GLU A 80 -31.98 29.51 -39.57
N LEU A 81 -32.44 28.52 -38.81
CA LEU A 81 -31.71 27.28 -38.48
C LEU A 81 -32.37 26.04 -39.10
N PRO A 82 -32.48 25.94 -40.44
CA PRO A 82 -33.33 24.95 -41.10
C PRO A 82 -32.77 23.51 -41.10
N TYR A 83 -31.51 23.30 -40.69
CA TYR A 83 -30.86 21.99 -40.83
C TYR A 83 -30.82 21.23 -39.52
N GLU A 84 -31.26 19.98 -39.57
CA GLU A 84 -31.28 19.06 -38.43
C GLU A 84 -29.89 18.43 -38.17
N VAL A 85 -29.52 18.41 -36.89
CA VAL A 85 -28.29 17.82 -36.37
C VAL A 85 -28.68 16.84 -35.26
N GLU A 86 -28.67 15.54 -35.57
CA GLU A 86 -29.06 14.49 -34.63
C GLU A 86 -27.84 13.96 -33.86
N LEU A 87 -27.82 14.16 -32.54
CA LEU A 87 -26.74 13.73 -31.65
C LEU A 87 -27.34 13.07 -30.41
N ILE A 88 -26.91 11.84 -30.08
CA ILE A 88 -27.35 11.11 -28.87
C ILE A 88 -28.89 11.05 -28.76
N GLY A 89 -29.57 10.76 -29.88
CA GLY A 89 -31.04 10.70 -29.95
C GLY A 89 -31.77 12.03 -29.77
N LYS A 90 -31.06 13.16 -29.77
CA LYS A 90 -31.64 14.52 -29.71
C LYS A 90 -31.40 15.26 -31.02
N THR A 91 -32.41 16.00 -31.46
CA THR A 91 -32.33 16.80 -32.69
C THR A 91 -32.08 18.26 -32.36
N TYR A 92 -30.90 18.74 -32.72
CA TYR A 92 -30.52 20.15 -32.71
C TYR A 92 -30.73 20.76 -34.10
N HIS A 93 -30.69 22.09 -34.19
CA HIS A 93 -30.90 22.83 -35.44
C HIS A 93 -29.75 23.81 -35.67
N SER A 94 -29.30 23.95 -36.92
CA SER A 94 -28.19 24.81 -37.32
C SER A 94 -28.44 25.43 -38.69
N ALA A 95 -27.81 26.58 -38.97
CA ALA A 95 -27.73 27.16 -40.31
C ALA A 95 -26.59 26.57 -41.15
N LYS A 96 -25.58 25.99 -40.48
CA LYS A 96 -24.28 25.65 -41.10
C LYS A 96 -24.00 24.16 -41.18
N TYR A 97 -24.66 23.38 -40.34
CA TYR A 97 -24.33 21.97 -40.13
C TYR A 97 -25.57 21.09 -40.20
N ARG A 98 -25.39 19.86 -40.71
CA ARG A 98 -26.36 18.77 -40.57
C ARG A 98 -25.64 17.46 -40.27
N THR A 99 -26.37 16.47 -39.77
CA THR A 99 -25.88 15.09 -39.68
C THR A 99 -26.28 14.27 -40.91
N ASP A 100 -25.46 13.29 -41.25
CA ASP A 100 -25.80 12.22 -42.20
C ASP A 100 -26.33 10.98 -41.45
N GLU A 101 -26.43 9.84 -42.14
CA GLU A 101 -26.91 8.58 -41.55
C GLU A 101 -26.05 8.08 -40.38
N ALA A 102 -24.80 8.55 -40.27
CA ALA A 102 -23.92 8.22 -39.15
C ALA A 102 -24.28 8.97 -37.85
N LYS A 103 -25.21 9.94 -37.88
CA LYS A 103 -25.73 10.67 -36.70
C LYS A 103 -24.62 11.18 -35.77
N GLY A 104 -23.60 11.74 -36.40
CA GLY A 104 -22.43 12.31 -35.72
C GLY A 104 -21.25 11.35 -35.49
N LEU A 105 -21.40 10.05 -35.69
CA LEU A 105 -20.32 9.07 -35.45
C LEU A 105 -19.20 9.18 -36.49
N CYS A 106 -17.94 9.17 -36.05
CA CYS A 106 -16.78 9.18 -36.94
C CYS A 106 -16.44 7.76 -37.46
N GLU A 107 -16.10 7.66 -38.75
CA GLU A 107 -15.71 6.37 -39.38
C GLU A 107 -14.42 5.79 -38.80
N ASP A 108 -13.50 6.65 -38.35
CA ASP A 108 -12.22 6.27 -37.74
C ASP A 108 -12.35 5.95 -36.25
N LEU A 109 -13.58 5.81 -35.73
CA LEU A 109 -13.89 5.56 -34.32
C LEU A 109 -13.30 6.62 -33.36
N ASP A 110 -13.07 7.85 -33.84
CA ASP A 110 -12.66 8.96 -33.00
C ASP A 110 -13.78 9.32 -32.01
N LYS A 111 -13.54 9.00 -30.74
CA LYS A 111 -14.52 9.14 -29.64
C LYS A 111 -14.60 10.56 -29.08
N SER A 112 -13.67 11.43 -29.47
CA SER A 112 -13.59 12.81 -28.99
C SER A 112 -14.19 13.82 -29.97
N SER A 113 -14.56 13.37 -31.17
CA SER A 113 -15.03 14.23 -32.26
C SER A 113 -16.43 13.85 -32.74
N VAL A 114 -17.15 14.84 -33.26
CA VAL A 114 -18.42 14.69 -33.96
C VAL A 114 -18.17 14.86 -35.46
N ARG A 115 -18.65 13.90 -36.25
CA ARG A 115 -18.76 13.98 -37.71
C ARG A 115 -19.96 14.86 -38.08
N TYR A 116 -19.83 15.72 -39.07
CA TYR A 116 -20.93 16.54 -39.56
C TYR A 116 -20.75 16.86 -41.05
N VAL A 117 -21.86 17.19 -41.71
CA VAL A 117 -21.86 17.74 -43.06
C VAL A 117 -21.91 19.25 -42.96
N ASN A 118 -20.88 19.94 -43.47
CA ASN A 118 -20.90 21.38 -43.62
C ASN A 118 -21.76 21.76 -44.83
N ILE A 119 -22.76 22.61 -44.63
CA ILE A 119 -23.74 22.98 -45.67
C ILE A 119 -23.08 23.79 -46.80
N GLU A 120 -22.28 24.81 -46.44
CA GLU A 120 -21.64 25.70 -47.41
C GLU A 120 -20.71 24.93 -48.36
N ARG A 121 -19.94 23.98 -47.82
CA ARG A 121 -18.98 23.17 -48.59
C ARG A 121 -19.57 21.88 -49.14
N ASN A 122 -20.78 21.51 -48.71
CA ASN A 122 -21.44 20.23 -48.96
C ASN A 122 -20.48 19.02 -48.81
N ARG A 123 -19.69 19.02 -47.73
CA ARG A 123 -18.66 18.00 -47.46
C ARG A 123 -18.67 17.59 -45.99
N VAL A 124 -18.26 16.35 -45.74
CA VAL A 124 -18.13 15.79 -44.40
C VAL A 124 -16.83 16.26 -43.75
N PHE A 125 -16.92 16.65 -42.48
CA PHE A 125 -15.81 17.02 -41.62
C PHE A 125 -15.99 16.39 -40.24
N LYS A 126 -14.95 16.51 -39.40
CA LYS A 126 -15.05 16.21 -37.96
C LYS A 126 -14.53 17.37 -37.12
N MET A 127 -15.09 17.53 -35.93
CA MET A 127 -14.72 18.57 -34.96
C MET A 127 -14.81 18.01 -33.54
N ARG A 128 -13.93 18.45 -32.63
CA ARG A 128 -14.02 18.09 -31.21
C ARG A 128 -15.44 18.31 -30.68
N ALA A 129 -15.99 17.31 -29.99
CA ALA A 129 -17.39 17.26 -29.59
C ALA A 129 -17.85 18.51 -28.83
N GLY A 130 -17.10 18.92 -27.80
CA GLY A 130 -17.44 20.13 -27.05
C GLY A 130 -17.33 21.43 -27.85
N LYS A 131 -16.44 21.51 -28.85
CA LYS A 131 -16.38 22.66 -29.76
C LYS A 131 -17.62 22.69 -30.66
N PHE A 132 -18.01 21.55 -31.22
CA PHE A 132 -19.17 21.43 -32.09
C PHE A 132 -20.47 21.78 -31.35
N MET A 133 -20.69 21.21 -30.17
CA MET A 133 -21.85 21.51 -29.35
C MET A 133 -21.91 22.98 -28.93
N ARG A 134 -20.76 23.59 -28.63
CA ARG A 134 -20.70 25.02 -28.33
C ARG A 134 -21.14 25.87 -29.53
N GLU A 135 -20.76 25.50 -30.75
CA GLU A 135 -21.21 26.21 -31.95
C GLU A 135 -22.73 26.10 -32.14
N LEU A 136 -23.30 24.89 -31.99
CA LEU A 136 -24.75 24.67 -32.08
C LEU A 136 -25.52 25.49 -31.04
N ILE A 137 -25.08 25.49 -29.78
CA ILE A 137 -25.71 26.29 -28.72
C ILE A 137 -25.72 27.77 -29.11
N LEU A 138 -24.59 28.31 -29.55
CA LEU A 138 -24.44 29.74 -29.85
C LEU A 138 -25.12 30.20 -31.14
N GLU A 139 -25.54 29.29 -32.02
CA GLU A 139 -26.39 29.62 -33.16
C GLU A 139 -27.79 30.04 -32.71
N THR A 140 -28.33 29.38 -31.68
CA THR A 140 -29.69 29.62 -31.17
C THR A 140 -29.85 30.98 -30.48
N GLY A 141 -31.07 31.53 -30.54
CA GLY A 141 -31.44 32.74 -29.80
C GLY A 141 -31.20 32.61 -28.30
N ILE A 142 -31.68 31.52 -27.67
CA ILE A 142 -31.47 31.26 -26.24
C ILE A 142 -29.99 31.08 -25.90
N GLY A 143 -29.21 30.36 -26.71
CA GLY A 143 -27.80 30.11 -26.40
C GLY A 143 -26.94 31.37 -26.34
N LYS A 144 -27.28 32.41 -27.12
CA LYS A 144 -26.64 33.74 -27.06
C LYS A 144 -26.91 34.48 -25.74
N LEU A 145 -27.98 34.12 -25.02
CA LEU A 145 -28.34 34.71 -23.73
C LEU A 145 -27.69 33.99 -22.55
N LEU A 146 -27.15 32.77 -22.74
CA LEU A 146 -26.53 31.98 -21.69
C LEU A 146 -25.20 32.59 -21.25
N SER A 147 -24.83 32.39 -19.99
CA SER A 147 -23.51 32.81 -19.52
C SER A 147 -22.40 31.96 -20.18
N PRO A 148 -21.22 32.53 -20.50
CA PRO A 148 -20.11 31.75 -21.06
C PRO A 148 -19.72 30.54 -20.20
N CYS A 149 -19.82 30.66 -18.88
CA CYS A 149 -19.55 29.56 -17.95
C CYS A 149 -20.50 28.37 -18.17
N VAL A 150 -21.80 28.63 -18.36
CA VAL A 150 -22.79 27.57 -18.63
C VAL A 150 -22.57 26.94 -19.99
N VAL A 151 -22.34 27.75 -21.03
CA VAL A 151 -22.07 27.23 -22.37
C VAL A 151 -20.83 26.33 -22.36
N ASN A 152 -19.75 26.78 -21.72
CA ASN A 152 -18.52 26.00 -21.61
C ASN A 152 -18.71 24.72 -20.79
N TRP A 153 -19.50 24.75 -19.71
CA TRP A 153 -19.80 23.56 -18.91
C TRP A 153 -20.67 22.55 -19.67
N ILE A 154 -21.79 23.01 -20.27
CA ILE A 154 -22.68 22.14 -21.05
C ILE A 154 -21.94 21.52 -22.23
N ALA A 155 -21.20 22.31 -23.00
CA ALA A 155 -20.54 21.81 -24.20
C ALA A 155 -19.23 21.07 -23.87
N GLY A 156 -18.37 21.67 -23.05
CA GLY A 156 -17.02 21.21 -22.78
C GLY A 156 -16.96 20.02 -21.83
N ASP A 157 -17.77 20.03 -20.77
CA ASP A 157 -17.72 19.00 -19.73
C ASP A 157 -18.84 17.97 -19.98
N VAL A 158 -20.10 18.41 -19.91
CA VAL A 158 -21.28 17.53 -19.95
C VAL A 158 -21.40 16.81 -21.29
N PHE A 159 -21.50 17.56 -22.40
CA PHE A 159 -21.70 16.96 -23.71
C PHE A 159 -20.48 16.16 -24.17
N THR A 160 -19.26 16.64 -23.94
CA THR A 160 -18.05 15.87 -24.29
C THR A 160 -18.02 14.52 -23.58
N GLN A 161 -18.37 14.45 -22.29
CA GLN A 161 -18.42 13.20 -21.55
C GLN A 161 -19.53 12.28 -22.07
N GLN A 162 -20.74 12.83 -22.30
CA GLN A 162 -21.86 12.08 -22.87
C GLN A 162 -21.53 11.54 -24.27
N TRP A 163 -20.87 12.35 -25.10
CA TRP A 163 -20.44 11.96 -26.45
C TRP A 163 -19.37 10.88 -26.42
N CYS A 164 -18.35 11.03 -25.57
CA CYS A 164 -17.31 10.02 -25.40
C CYS A 164 -17.91 8.68 -24.96
N THR A 165 -18.88 8.71 -24.04
CA THR A 165 -19.58 7.49 -23.59
C THR A 165 -20.43 6.90 -24.70
N TYR A 166 -21.25 7.72 -25.36
CA TYR A 166 -22.10 7.28 -26.47
C TYR A 166 -21.30 6.62 -27.59
N THR A 167 -20.19 7.23 -28.01
CA THR A 167 -19.31 6.68 -29.05
C THR A 167 -18.60 5.40 -28.61
N HIS A 168 -18.20 5.29 -27.34
CA HIS A 168 -17.72 4.03 -26.76
C HIS A 168 -18.77 2.93 -26.89
N GLY A 169 -20.03 3.22 -26.56
CA GLY A 169 -21.11 2.24 -26.57
C GLY A 169 -21.57 1.79 -27.96
N LYS A 170 -21.28 2.58 -28.99
CA LYS A 170 -21.48 2.23 -30.41
C LYS A 170 -20.31 1.45 -31.01
N SER A 171 -19.25 1.22 -30.25
CA SER A 171 -18.21 0.28 -30.69
C SER A 171 -18.83 -1.13 -30.75
N PRO A 172 -18.72 -1.85 -31.87
CA PRO A 172 -19.29 -3.20 -32.03
C PRO A 172 -18.70 -4.21 -31.05
N ASP A 173 -17.60 -3.85 -30.40
CA ASP A 173 -16.82 -4.65 -29.47
C ASP A 173 -17.31 -4.58 -28.01
N MET A 174 -18.42 -3.88 -27.70
CA MET A 174 -18.88 -3.65 -26.33
C MET A 174 -20.31 -4.19 -26.12
N GLU A 175 -20.41 -5.41 -25.59
CA GLU A 175 -21.67 -6.12 -25.40
C GLU A 175 -22.18 -6.00 -23.95
N LEU A 176 -23.45 -5.65 -23.77
CA LEU A 176 -24.10 -5.60 -22.46
C LEU A 176 -24.68 -6.98 -22.13
N HIS A 177 -24.49 -7.42 -20.89
CA HIS A 177 -25.06 -8.64 -20.34
C HIS A 177 -25.83 -8.31 -19.06
N VAL A 178 -27.05 -8.84 -18.94
CA VAL A 178 -27.87 -8.78 -17.71
C VAL A 178 -28.42 -10.17 -17.43
N ASN A 179 -27.87 -10.87 -16.44
CA ASN A 179 -28.16 -12.28 -16.19
C ASN A 179 -27.95 -12.65 -14.70
N ASN A 180 -27.87 -13.95 -14.40
CA ASN A 180 -27.64 -14.49 -13.04
C ASN A 180 -26.19 -14.93 -12.82
N ASP A 181 -25.25 -14.58 -13.70
CA ASP A 181 -23.86 -15.05 -13.64
C ASP A 181 -23.02 -14.17 -12.69
N PHE A 182 -23.36 -14.23 -11.40
CA PHE A 182 -22.66 -13.47 -10.36
C PHE A 182 -21.21 -13.92 -10.18
N GLY A 183 -20.95 -15.23 -10.32
CA GLY A 183 -19.60 -15.81 -10.26
C GLY A 183 -18.66 -15.14 -11.25
N ARG A 184 -19.06 -15.08 -12.52
CA ARG A 184 -18.25 -14.50 -13.59
C ARG A 184 -17.91 -13.04 -13.34
N ILE A 185 -18.84 -12.24 -12.80
CA ILE A 185 -18.56 -10.83 -12.57
C ILE A 185 -17.56 -10.62 -11.44
N TYR A 186 -17.37 -11.55 -10.51
CA TYR A 186 -16.39 -11.43 -9.41
C TYR A 186 -15.10 -12.22 -9.61
N ASP A 187 -15.01 -13.07 -10.63
CA ASP A 187 -13.80 -13.82 -10.99
C ASP A 187 -12.82 -12.96 -11.79
N SER A 188 -11.62 -12.77 -11.26
CA SER A 188 -10.58 -11.94 -11.86
C SER A 188 -10.11 -12.44 -13.22
N ASN A 189 -10.22 -13.74 -13.51
CA ASN A 189 -9.86 -14.32 -14.81
C ASN A 189 -10.77 -13.85 -15.96
N TYR A 190 -11.99 -13.43 -15.63
CA TYR A 190 -12.94 -12.87 -16.60
C TYR A 190 -12.88 -11.34 -16.65
N CYS A 191 -12.10 -10.68 -15.81
CA CYS A 191 -12.01 -9.24 -15.71
C CYS A 191 -10.78 -8.68 -16.46
N LYS A 192 -10.95 -7.54 -17.12
CA LYS A 192 -9.85 -6.83 -17.76
C LYS A 192 -9.19 -5.88 -16.77
N GLY A 193 -8.04 -6.25 -16.23
CA GLY A 193 -7.33 -5.41 -15.25
C GLY A 193 -8.02 -5.36 -13.88
N SER A 194 -7.64 -4.41 -13.05
CA SER A 194 -8.14 -4.31 -11.68
C SER A 194 -9.45 -3.52 -11.60
N PHE A 195 -10.37 -3.98 -10.74
CA PHE A 195 -11.67 -3.32 -10.50
C PHE A 195 -11.74 -2.64 -9.13
N GLY A 196 -10.72 -2.80 -8.27
CA GLY A 196 -10.66 -2.16 -6.95
C GLY A 196 -11.82 -2.53 -6.02
N SER A 197 -12.25 -3.80 -6.04
CA SER A 197 -13.35 -4.33 -5.24
C SER A 197 -12.83 -5.40 -4.29
N CYS A 198 -13.20 -5.30 -3.02
CA CYS A 198 -12.86 -6.28 -1.97
C CYS A 198 -13.57 -7.64 -2.12
N MET A 199 -14.48 -7.77 -3.09
CA MET A 199 -15.29 -8.96 -3.30
C MET A 199 -14.80 -9.83 -4.47
N VAL A 200 -13.68 -9.44 -5.10
CA VAL A 200 -13.08 -10.19 -6.22
C VAL A 200 -12.47 -11.48 -5.69
N ASP A 201 -12.75 -12.61 -6.35
CA ASP A 201 -12.24 -13.94 -6.00
C ASP A 201 -12.58 -14.47 -4.59
N GLU A 202 -13.46 -13.78 -3.85
CA GLU A 202 -13.87 -14.13 -2.49
C GLU A 202 -14.91 -15.27 -2.42
N ASN A 203 -15.42 -15.76 -3.56
CA ASN A 203 -16.48 -16.79 -3.64
C ASN A 203 -17.81 -16.45 -2.91
N ARG A 204 -18.07 -15.17 -2.65
CA ARG A 204 -19.25 -14.66 -1.91
C ARG A 204 -20.50 -14.40 -2.76
N THR A 205 -20.60 -15.06 -3.90
CA THR A 205 -21.63 -14.73 -4.91
C THR A 205 -23.01 -15.34 -4.63
N SER A 206 -23.08 -16.35 -3.75
CA SER A 206 -24.32 -16.98 -3.28
C SER A 206 -25.28 -15.98 -2.65
N PHE A 207 -24.78 -14.96 -1.94
CA PHE A 207 -25.60 -13.87 -1.43
C PHE A 207 -26.56 -13.29 -2.49
N TYR A 208 -26.06 -13.00 -3.69
CA TYR A 208 -26.87 -12.41 -4.75
C TYR A 208 -27.77 -13.41 -5.48
N HIS A 209 -27.45 -14.70 -5.39
CA HIS A 209 -28.23 -15.76 -6.00
C HIS A 209 -29.40 -16.18 -5.10
N ASP A 210 -29.16 -16.27 -3.80
CA ASP A 210 -30.04 -16.92 -2.83
C ASP A 210 -30.76 -15.90 -1.93
N ALA A 211 -30.06 -14.87 -1.45
CA ALA A 211 -30.60 -13.99 -0.41
C ALA A 211 -31.42 -12.81 -0.96
N VAL A 212 -31.16 -12.35 -2.17
CA VAL A 212 -31.77 -11.12 -2.72
C VAL A 212 -32.24 -11.27 -4.17
N LYS A 213 -33.24 -10.47 -4.56
CA LYS A 213 -33.71 -10.40 -5.96
C LYS A 213 -32.82 -9.49 -6.80
N ALA A 214 -31.72 -10.03 -7.31
CA ALA A 214 -30.74 -9.28 -8.09
C ALA A 214 -30.44 -9.89 -9.48
N LYS A 215 -29.71 -9.13 -10.30
CA LYS A 215 -29.06 -9.56 -11.55
C LYS A 215 -27.64 -9.03 -11.60
N ALA A 216 -26.74 -9.80 -12.22
CA ALA A 216 -25.43 -9.32 -12.62
C ALA A 216 -25.57 -8.50 -13.90
N ALA A 217 -25.06 -7.27 -13.91
CA ALA A 217 -25.04 -6.40 -15.08
C ALA A 217 -23.60 -6.04 -15.44
N TYR A 218 -23.14 -6.35 -16.65
CA TYR A 218 -21.75 -6.14 -17.03
C TYR A 218 -21.57 -5.92 -18.54
N ILE A 219 -20.43 -5.32 -18.92
CA ILE A 219 -20.02 -5.15 -20.32
C ILE A 219 -18.76 -5.96 -20.58
N THR A 220 -18.74 -6.72 -21.68
CA THR A 220 -17.54 -7.37 -22.20
C THR A 220 -16.97 -6.63 -23.39
N ASP A 221 -15.64 -6.61 -23.52
CA ASP A 221 -14.97 -6.12 -24.71
C ASP A 221 -14.83 -7.22 -25.80
N LYS A 222 -14.19 -6.91 -26.94
CA LYS A 222 -13.92 -7.86 -28.03
C LYS A 222 -13.15 -9.12 -27.64
N THR A 223 -12.45 -9.11 -26.51
CA THR A 223 -11.72 -10.28 -26.01
C THR A 223 -12.61 -11.18 -25.14
N GLY A 224 -13.85 -10.76 -24.87
CA GLY A 224 -14.78 -11.45 -23.99
C GLY A 224 -14.55 -11.16 -22.50
N LEU A 225 -13.60 -10.27 -22.17
CA LEU A 225 -13.28 -9.85 -20.81
C LEU A 225 -14.21 -8.72 -20.36
N ILE A 226 -14.61 -8.77 -19.10
CA ILE A 226 -15.45 -7.78 -18.43
C ILE A 226 -14.64 -6.49 -18.24
N VAL A 227 -15.23 -5.36 -18.65
CA VAL A 227 -14.62 -4.03 -18.53
C VAL A 227 -15.40 -3.09 -17.60
N ALA A 228 -16.68 -3.40 -17.34
CA ALA A 228 -17.52 -2.74 -16.35
C ALA A 228 -18.55 -3.72 -15.79
N ARG A 229 -18.87 -3.62 -14.49
CA ARG A 229 -19.85 -4.48 -13.80
C ARG A 229 -20.59 -3.74 -12.70
N ALA A 230 -21.78 -4.22 -12.35
CA ALA A 230 -22.56 -3.78 -11.21
C ALA A 230 -23.60 -4.85 -10.83
N ILE A 231 -24.12 -4.75 -9.61
CA ILE A 231 -25.31 -5.49 -9.18
C ILE A 231 -26.55 -4.67 -9.49
N LEU A 232 -27.56 -5.29 -10.09
CA LEU A 232 -28.88 -4.71 -10.32
C LEU A 232 -29.89 -5.34 -9.37
N PHE A 233 -30.37 -4.57 -8.39
CA PHE A 233 -31.52 -4.99 -7.57
C PHE A 233 -32.81 -4.77 -8.36
N THR A 234 -33.60 -5.84 -8.50
CA THR A 234 -34.76 -5.86 -9.42
C THR A 234 -36.10 -5.60 -8.76
N ASP A 235 -36.17 -5.65 -7.42
CA ASP A 235 -37.41 -5.54 -6.67
C ASP A 235 -37.26 -4.64 -5.42
N VAL A 236 -36.76 -3.43 -5.63
CA VAL A 236 -36.60 -2.43 -4.56
C VAL A 236 -37.94 -1.74 -4.30
N THR A 237 -38.29 -1.51 -3.04
CA THR A 237 -39.51 -0.79 -2.63
C THR A 237 -39.14 0.51 -1.94
N ASP A 238 -39.77 1.63 -2.29
CA ASP A 238 -39.61 2.89 -1.56
C ASP A 238 -40.63 3.05 -0.42
N GLN A 239 -40.48 4.11 0.37
CA GLN A 239 -41.37 4.38 1.51
C GLN A 239 -42.85 4.58 1.15
N ASP A 240 -43.15 4.88 -0.11
CA ASP A 240 -44.51 5.08 -0.62
C ASP A 240 -45.08 3.77 -1.24
N GLY A 241 -44.31 2.68 -1.21
CA GLY A 241 -44.68 1.39 -1.80
C GLY A 241 -44.42 1.29 -3.30
N LYS A 242 -43.73 2.26 -3.92
CA LYS A 242 -43.38 2.21 -5.34
C LYS A 242 -42.21 1.24 -5.54
N LYS A 243 -42.27 0.46 -6.62
CA LYS A 243 -41.22 -0.47 -7.04
C LYS A 243 -40.18 0.20 -7.94
N TRP A 244 -38.93 -0.24 -7.80
CA TRP A 244 -37.77 0.29 -8.50
C TRP A 244 -36.78 -0.82 -8.85
N ARG A 245 -36.13 -0.69 -10.02
CA ARG A 245 -34.94 -1.42 -10.43
C ARG A 245 -33.73 -0.50 -10.26
N LEU A 246 -32.92 -0.74 -9.25
CA LEU A 246 -31.79 0.13 -8.90
C LEU A 246 -30.46 -0.55 -9.18
N LEU A 247 -29.63 0.12 -9.98
CA LEU A 247 -28.25 -0.30 -10.19
C LEU A 247 -27.38 0.15 -9.01
N GLU A 248 -26.74 -0.79 -8.34
CA GLU A 248 -25.77 -0.55 -7.28
C GLU A 248 -24.46 0.03 -7.85
N ARG A 249 -23.49 0.31 -6.98
CA ARG A 249 -22.18 0.86 -7.35
C ARG A 249 -21.55 0.15 -8.54
N GLN A 250 -21.05 0.96 -9.49
CA GLN A 250 -20.45 0.46 -10.72
C GLN A 250 -18.93 0.38 -10.57
N TYR A 251 -18.37 -0.76 -10.97
CA TYR A 251 -16.95 -1.03 -11.01
C TYR A 251 -16.50 -1.16 -12.46
N SER A 252 -15.25 -0.80 -12.74
CA SER A 252 -14.69 -0.86 -14.08
C SER A 252 -13.19 -1.10 -14.05
N SER A 253 -12.67 -1.55 -15.20
CA SER A 253 -11.25 -1.69 -15.46
C SER A 253 -10.49 -0.41 -15.12
N GLU A 254 -9.51 -0.53 -14.23
CA GLU A 254 -8.66 0.57 -13.73
C GLU A 254 -9.46 1.75 -13.13
N GLY A 255 -10.71 1.50 -12.72
CA GLY A 255 -11.59 2.52 -12.17
C GLY A 255 -12.10 3.56 -13.18
N ASP A 256 -12.03 3.29 -14.49
CA ASP A 256 -12.45 4.22 -15.55
C ASP A 256 -13.94 4.61 -15.46
N ASP A 257 -14.22 5.88 -15.16
CA ASP A 257 -15.57 6.42 -15.05
C ASP A 257 -16.34 6.45 -16.37
N VAL A 258 -15.66 6.46 -17.53
CA VAL A 258 -16.31 6.37 -18.84
C VAL A 258 -16.92 4.99 -19.01
N LEU A 259 -16.25 3.93 -18.56
CA LEU A 259 -16.77 2.56 -18.62
C LEU A 259 -17.94 2.35 -17.64
N LYS A 260 -17.87 2.93 -16.43
CA LYS A 260 -19.01 2.93 -15.48
C LYS A 260 -20.22 3.64 -16.10
N ARG A 261 -20.00 4.81 -16.71
CA ARG A 261 -21.04 5.58 -17.38
C ARG A 261 -21.63 4.84 -18.58
N LEU A 262 -20.79 4.13 -19.33
CA LEU A 262 -21.23 3.31 -20.45
C LEU A 262 -22.16 2.18 -20.01
N LEU A 263 -21.86 1.50 -18.89
CA LEU A 263 -22.73 0.48 -18.32
C LEU A 263 -24.11 1.04 -17.99
N VAL A 264 -24.15 2.17 -17.26
CA VAL A 264 -25.39 2.87 -16.92
C VAL A 264 -26.17 3.25 -18.18
N ASP A 265 -25.52 3.88 -19.16
CA ASP A 265 -26.20 4.37 -20.36
C ASP A 265 -26.80 3.23 -21.21
N LYS A 266 -26.10 2.09 -21.34
CA LYS A 266 -26.66 0.92 -22.04
C LYS A 266 -27.86 0.32 -21.29
N LEU A 267 -27.77 0.23 -19.96
CA LEU A 267 -28.88 -0.26 -19.13
C LEU A 267 -30.12 0.65 -19.22
N ILE A 268 -29.93 1.97 -19.31
CA ILE A 268 -31.04 2.93 -19.54
C ILE A 268 -31.60 2.75 -20.95
N GLN A 269 -30.74 2.63 -21.97
CA GLN A 269 -31.15 2.51 -23.36
C GLN A 269 -32.00 1.24 -23.61
N GLU A 270 -31.67 0.15 -22.94
CA GLU A 270 -32.39 -1.13 -23.03
C GLU A 270 -33.47 -1.31 -21.96
N ASP A 271 -33.79 -0.24 -21.21
CA ASP A 271 -34.85 -0.19 -20.19
C ASP A 271 -34.72 -1.28 -19.11
N TYR A 272 -33.51 -1.50 -18.59
CA TYR A 272 -33.26 -2.43 -17.48
C TYR A 272 -33.41 -1.80 -16.09
N ILE A 273 -33.25 -0.48 -15.98
CA ILE A 273 -33.12 0.21 -14.69
C ILE A 273 -34.01 1.45 -14.59
N ASP A 274 -34.45 1.78 -13.38
CA ASP A 274 -35.23 3.00 -13.05
C ASP A 274 -34.38 4.06 -12.34
N GLY A 275 -33.27 3.64 -11.75
CA GLY A 275 -32.28 4.50 -11.10
C GLY A 275 -30.95 3.79 -10.90
N TYR A 276 -29.94 4.54 -10.50
CA TYR A 276 -28.59 4.03 -10.30
C TYR A 276 -27.86 4.82 -9.21
N LYS A 277 -26.93 4.15 -8.53
CA LYS A 277 -26.01 4.80 -7.59
C LYS A 277 -25.09 5.75 -8.35
N VAL A 278 -24.96 6.98 -7.87
CA VAL A 278 -24.19 8.05 -8.51
C VAL A 278 -22.76 7.56 -8.80
N ILE A 279 -22.31 7.73 -10.04
CA ILE A 279 -20.95 7.34 -10.46
C ILE A 279 -19.94 8.15 -9.64
N GLY A 280 -19.00 7.45 -9.01
CA GLY A 280 -18.00 8.04 -8.12
C GLY A 280 -18.46 8.23 -6.67
N ALA A 281 -19.71 7.85 -6.32
CA ALA A 281 -20.15 7.83 -4.94
C ALA A 281 -19.29 6.87 -4.10
N SER A 282 -19.09 7.24 -2.84
CA SER A 282 -18.35 6.44 -1.87
C SER A 282 -19.14 5.19 -1.46
N CYS A 283 -18.44 4.12 -1.05
CA CYS A 283 -19.06 2.93 -0.45
C CYS A 283 -19.87 3.24 0.82
N HIS A 284 -19.58 4.36 1.49
CA HIS A 284 -20.31 4.76 2.70
C HIS A 284 -21.58 5.59 2.41
N GLU A 285 -21.80 6.01 1.17
CA GLU A 285 -22.96 6.84 0.78
C GLU A 285 -24.15 5.99 0.34
N ALA A 286 -24.85 5.37 1.30
CA ALA A 286 -25.94 4.44 1.04
C ALA A 286 -27.18 5.04 0.33
N ASN A 287 -27.37 6.35 0.40
CA ASN A 287 -28.50 7.05 -0.20
C ASN A 287 -28.15 7.76 -1.52
N ALA A 288 -26.94 7.63 -2.05
CA ALA A 288 -26.50 8.36 -3.25
C ALA A 288 -27.07 7.79 -4.55
N PHE A 289 -28.40 7.72 -4.68
CA PHE A 289 -29.10 7.29 -5.89
C PHE A 289 -29.66 8.48 -6.69
N VAL A 290 -29.76 8.30 -8.00
CA VAL A 290 -30.49 9.17 -8.93
C VAL A 290 -31.41 8.33 -9.81
N ASP A 291 -32.48 8.93 -10.32
CA ASP A 291 -33.31 8.29 -11.35
C ASP A 291 -32.61 8.34 -12.73
N VAL A 292 -33.17 7.64 -13.73
CA VAL A 292 -32.63 7.64 -15.11
C VAL A 292 -32.60 9.04 -15.77
N CYS A 293 -33.32 10.01 -15.22
CA CYS A 293 -33.29 11.41 -15.67
C CYS A 293 -32.21 12.24 -14.94
N GLY A 294 -31.53 11.67 -13.95
CA GLY A 294 -30.52 12.31 -13.12
C GLY A 294 -31.09 13.12 -11.95
N ASN A 295 -32.36 12.98 -11.61
CA ASN A 295 -32.93 13.64 -10.42
C ASN A 295 -32.47 12.90 -9.16
N SER A 296 -32.13 13.63 -8.10
CA SER A 296 -31.70 13.05 -6.83
C SER A 296 -32.80 12.20 -6.20
N LEU A 297 -32.42 11.02 -5.72
CA LEU A 297 -33.23 10.13 -4.90
C LEU A 297 -32.67 10.02 -3.46
N SER A 298 -31.78 10.93 -3.06
CA SER A 298 -31.12 10.91 -1.74
C SER A 298 -32.05 10.96 -0.53
N ASP A 299 -33.23 11.53 -0.72
CA ASP A 299 -34.25 11.67 0.33
C ASP A 299 -35.21 10.49 0.36
N ARG A 300 -35.06 9.52 -0.56
CA ARG A 300 -35.86 8.29 -0.61
C ARG A 300 -35.28 7.25 0.33
N LYS A 301 -36.20 6.54 0.96
CA LYS A 301 -35.94 5.40 1.83
C LYS A 301 -36.34 4.15 1.08
N PHE A 302 -35.38 3.29 0.82
CA PHE A 302 -35.53 2.07 0.04
C PHE A 302 -35.32 0.84 0.92
N GLU A 303 -36.08 -0.21 0.61
CA GLU A 303 -35.95 -1.54 1.19
C GLU A 303 -35.93 -2.62 0.10
N ILE A 304 -35.22 -3.71 0.39
CA ILE A 304 -35.23 -4.95 -0.40
C ILE A 304 -35.58 -6.13 0.50
N ASP A 305 -36.24 -7.13 -0.08
CA ASP A 305 -36.32 -8.46 0.53
C ASP A 305 -34.90 -9.04 0.60
N CYS A 306 -34.52 -9.58 1.75
CA CYS A 306 -33.22 -10.17 2.01
C CYS A 306 -33.39 -11.38 2.95
N GLU A 307 -33.26 -12.58 2.42
CA GLU A 307 -33.41 -13.84 3.15
C GLU A 307 -32.02 -14.38 3.52
N LEU A 308 -31.61 -14.23 4.78
CA LEU A 308 -30.34 -14.72 5.29
C LEU A 308 -30.54 -15.49 6.59
N GLU A 309 -29.95 -16.68 6.64
CA GLU A 309 -29.64 -17.38 7.88
C GLU A 309 -28.29 -16.93 8.47
N LEU A 310 -28.04 -17.27 9.73
CA LEU A 310 -26.84 -16.79 10.44
C LEU A 310 -25.52 -17.28 9.84
N GLU A 311 -25.52 -18.49 9.25
CA GLU A 311 -24.35 -19.13 8.63
C GLU A 311 -24.24 -18.84 7.12
N ASP A 312 -25.22 -18.14 6.53
CA ASP A 312 -25.23 -17.88 5.09
C ASP A 312 -24.09 -16.93 4.69
N THR A 313 -23.52 -17.19 3.51
CA THR A 313 -22.43 -16.38 2.97
C THR A 313 -22.90 -14.96 2.66
N LEU A 314 -22.20 -13.98 3.24
CA LEU A 314 -22.44 -12.56 3.02
C LEU A 314 -21.64 -12.02 1.84
N SER A 315 -22.15 -10.94 1.28
CA SER A 315 -21.41 -10.04 0.41
C SER A 315 -21.48 -8.63 0.97
N TYR A 316 -20.38 -7.88 0.89
CA TYR A 316 -20.34 -6.47 1.30
C TYR A 316 -21.40 -5.66 0.53
N GLN A 317 -22.25 -4.92 1.26
CA GLN A 317 -23.31 -4.08 0.68
C GLN A 317 -23.00 -2.59 0.84
N ASP A 318 -22.94 -1.88 -0.30
CA ASP A 318 -22.70 -0.43 -0.33
C ASP A 318 -23.94 0.39 0.09
N SER A 319 -25.15 -0.06 -0.27
CA SER A 319 -26.38 0.70 -0.04
C SER A 319 -27.32 0.01 0.92
N PHE A 320 -27.73 -1.23 0.63
CA PHE A 320 -28.68 -1.98 1.44
C PHE A 320 -27.99 -2.70 2.60
N LYS A 321 -27.40 -1.91 3.51
CA LYS A 321 -26.53 -2.45 4.58
C LYS A 321 -27.22 -2.66 5.92
N TRP A 322 -28.26 -1.90 6.23
CA TRP A 322 -28.96 -2.09 7.51
C TRP A 322 -29.93 -3.26 7.38
N TYR A 323 -29.58 -4.43 7.92
CA TYR A 323 -30.36 -5.65 7.81
C TYR A 323 -31.19 -5.94 9.06
N SER A 324 -32.47 -6.26 8.87
CA SER A 324 -33.39 -6.71 9.91
C SER A 324 -33.67 -8.19 9.76
N TYR A 325 -33.01 -9.00 10.58
CA TYR A 325 -33.15 -10.46 10.57
C TYR A 325 -34.59 -10.90 10.83
N ASN A 326 -35.31 -10.23 11.74
CA ASN A 326 -36.70 -10.57 12.03
C ASN A 326 -37.68 -10.25 10.89
N GLN A 327 -37.31 -9.36 9.97
CA GLN A 327 -38.17 -8.91 8.88
C GLN A 327 -37.73 -9.46 7.52
N ASN A 328 -36.57 -10.12 7.43
CA ASN A 328 -35.94 -10.54 6.18
C ASN A 328 -35.84 -9.38 5.18
N LYS A 329 -35.36 -8.22 5.66
CA LYS A 329 -35.25 -6.99 4.86
C LYS A 329 -33.97 -6.24 5.12
N ALA A 330 -33.39 -5.71 4.05
CA ALA A 330 -32.26 -4.80 4.10
C ALA A 330 -32.66 -3.39 3.62
N TYR A 331 -32.15 -2.37 4.30
CA TYR A 331 -32.52 -0.98 4.10
C TYR A 331 -31.32 -0.14 3.66
N ASN A 332 -31.59 0.94 2.93
CA ASN A 332 -30.57 1.96 2.62
C ASN A 332 -30.51 3.10 3.65
N TYR A 333 -31.18 2.93 4.79
CA TYR A 333 -31.21 3.88 5.90
C TYR A 333 -31.24 3.12 7.23
N GLU A 334 -30.72 3.76 8.27
CA GLU A 334 -30.76 3.20 9.62
C GLU A 334 -32.21 3.14 10.15
N ASN A 335 -32.59 1.99 10.70
CA ASN A 335 -33.90 1.75 11.27
C ASN A 335 -33.75 1.10 12.65
N SER A 336 -34.64 1.42 13.59
CA SER A 336 -34.70 0.80 14.92
C SER A 336 -34.87 -0.74 14.90
N GLY A 337 -35.32 -1.31 13.78
CA GLY A 337 -35.46 -2.76 13.61
C GLY A 337 -34.20 -3.47 13.09
N THR A 338 -33.11 -2.73 12.83
CA THR A 338 -31.86 -3.30 12.33
C THR A 338 -31.22 -4.22 13.37
N SER A 339 -30.86 -5.42 12.94
CA SER A 339 -30.19 -6.44 13.74
C SER A 339 -28.71 -6.57 13.38
N TYR A 340 -28.34 -6.37 12.11
CA TYR A 340 -26.98 -6.52 11.59
C TYR A 340 -26.66 -5.43 10.56
N ASN A 341 -25.38 -5.19 10.32
CA ASN A 341 -24.88 -4.33 9.24
C ASN A 341 -24.15 -5.19 8.21
N LEU A 342 -24.57 -5.10 6.95
CA LEU A 342 -24.01 -5.86 5.83
C LEU A 342 -22.89 -5.10 5.10
N ASP A 343 -22.43 -3.96 5.61
CA ASP A 343 -21.20 -3.29 5.17
C ASP A 343 -19.96 -3.88 5.88
N THR A 344 -19.95 -5.20 6.03
CA THR A 344 -18.85 -5.99 6.60
C THR A 344 -18.20 -6.87 5.53
N THR A 345 -16.95 -7.24 5.77
CA THR A 345 -16.22 -8.27 5.03
C THR A 345 -16.24 -9.62 5.76
N ASP A 346 -17.07 -9.80 6.78
CA ASP A 346 -17.27 -11.11 7.41
C ASP A 346 -17.88 -12.13 6.45
N LEU A 347 -17.55 -13.41 6.60
CA LEU A 347 -18.11 -14.50 5.81
C LEU A 347 -19.60 -14.67 6.04
N ASN A 348 -20.07 -14.56 7.28
CA ASN A 348 -21.47 -14.75 7.67
C ASN A 348 -21.88 -13.82 8.85
N LEU A 349 -23.10 -13.93 9.36
CA LEU A 349 -23.62 -13.02 10.40
C LEU A 349 -23.05 -13.29 11.82
N TYR A 350 -22.30 -14.38 12.02
CA TYR A 350 -21.54 -14.58 13.27
C TYR A 350 -20.34 -13.63 13.37
N GLY A 351 -19.90 -13.06 12.26
CA GLY A 351 -18.58 -12.44 12.13
C GLY A 351 -17.54 -13.48 11.74
N ASP A 352 -16.43 -13.04 11.17
CA ASP A 352 -15.25 -13.91 11.09
C ASP A 352 -14.70 -14.00 12.53
N ASP A 353 -14.84 -15.17 13.18
CA ASP A 353 -14.14 -15.50 14.44
C ASP A 353 -12.60 -15.58 14.25
N ASP A 354 -12.07 -14.97 13.18
CA ASP A 354 -10.69 -15.01 12.71
C ASP A 354 -9.95 -13.67 12.93
N GLU A 355 -10.36 -12.84 13.91
CA GLU A 355 -9.40 -11.94 14.58
C GLU A 355 -8.57 -12.71 15.62
N ASP A 356 -8.04 -13.87 15.23
CA ASP A 356 -6.74 -14.28 15.72
C ASP A 356 -5.83 -14.16 14.50
N ASP A 357 -5.28 -12.95 14.30
CA ASP A 357 -4.13 -12.78 13.43
C ASP A 357 -2.96 -13.72 13.87
N GLY A 358 -3.12 -14.53 14.91
CA GLY A 358 -2.07 -15.29 15.53
C GLY A 358 -1.24 -14.38 16.43
N GLU A 359 -0.21 -14.96 17.04
CA GLU A 359 0.71 -14.19 17.85
C GLU A 359 1.65 -13.38 16.94
N TRP A 360 1.97 -12.15 17.35
CA TRP A 360 2.81 -11.24 16.56
C TRP A 360 4.30 -11.52 16.81
N ASP A 361 5.01 -11.96 15.78
CA ASP A 361 6.47 -12.05 15.79
C ASP A 361 7.09 -10.64 15.66
N ALA A 362 7.60 -10.13 16.76
CA ALA A 362 8.21 -8.82 16.84
C ALA A 362 9.59 -8.73 16.15
N TYR A 363 10.26 -9.84 15.90
CA TYR A 363 11.56 -9.88 15.24
C TYR A 363 11.42 -9.95 13.71
N HIS A 364 10.61 -10.89 13.22
CA HIS A 364 10.39 -11.11 11.78
C HIS A 364 9.26 -10.26 11.18
N GLN A 365 8.46 -9.58 12.01
CA GLN A 365 7.40 -8.64 11.61
C GLN A 365 6.27 -9.30 10.82
N TYR A 366 5.82 -10.48 11.27
CA TYR A 366 4.66 -11.16 10.74
C TYR A 366 3.88 -11.86 11.85
N TYR A 367 2.70 -12.35 11.47
CA TYR A 367 1.73 -13.02 12.31
C TYR A 367 1.89 -14.55 12.22
N CYS A 368 2.03 -15.24 13.35
CA CYS A 368 2.34 -16.67 13.42
C CYS A 368 1.44 -17.43 14.40
N SER A 369 1.48 -18.77 14.38
CA SER A 369 0.59 -19.58 15.21
C SER A 369 0.94 -19.55 16.71
N ALA A 370 2.20 -19.31 17.06
CA ALA A 370 2.67 -19.24 18.44
C ALA A 370 4.04 -18.55 18.52
N THR A 371 4.21 -17.67 19.50
CA THR A 371 5.47 -17.01 19.83
C THR A 371 6.07 -17.56 21.12
N ILE A 372 7.38 -17.41 21.23
CA ILE A 372 8.15 -17.67 22.44
C ILE A 372 8.94 -16.43 22.83
N CYS A 373 9.09 -16.22 24.13
CA CYS A 373 9.86 -15.12 24.69
C CYS A 373 11.36 -15.32 24.45
N CYS A 374 11.97 -14.36 23.76
CA CYS A 374 13.40 -14.30 23.45
C CYS A 374 13.98 -12.95 23.88
N TYR A 375 15.30 -12.82 23.86
CA TYR A 375 16.01 -11.60 24.27
C TYR A 375 16.99 -11.12 23.20
N ARG A 376 17.01 -9.81 22.97
CA ARG A 376 17.97 -9.13 22.09
C ARG A 376 18.45 -7.82 22.72
N ASN A 377 19.76 -7.65 22.87
CA ASN A 377 20.39 -6.57 23.62
C ASN A 377 19.77 -6.39 25.02
N GLY A 378 19.46 -7.50 25.69
CA GLY A 378 18.81 -7.50 27.02
C GLY A 378 17.35 -7.04 27.03
N ARG A 379 16.69 -6.90 25.87
CA ARG A 379 15.26 -6.58 25.77
C ARG A 379 14.47 -7.81 25.38
N GLU A 380 13.35 -8.00 26.06
CA GLU A 380 12.36 -9.04 25.75
C GLU A 380 11.70 -8.76 24.39
N ILE A 381 11.60 -9.79 23.56
CA ILE A 381 10.91 -9.80 22.28
C ILE A 381 10.19 -11.15 22.11
N TRP A 382 9.03 -11.14 21.45
CA TRP A 382 8.25 -12.34 21.14
C TRP A 382 8.54 -12.75 19.70
N VAL A 383 8.96 -13.99 19.50
CA VAL A 383 9.45 -14.50 18.20
C VAL A 383 8.73 -15.80 17.88
N ASP A 384 8.45 -16.06 16.61
CA ASP A 384 7.82 -17.29 16.14
C ASP A 384 8.58 -18.53 16.65
N SER A 385 7.84 -19.39 17.34
CA SER A 385 8.38 -20.61 17.94
C SER A 385 8.93 -21.62 16.91
N GLU A 386 8.52 -21.53 15.65
CA GLU A 386 9.01 -22.37 14.54
C GLU A 386 10.14 -21.71 13.74
N ASN A 387 10.54 -20.48 14.08
CA ASN A 387 11.58 -19.72 13.38
C ASN A 387 12.55 -19.05 14.37
N LEU A 388 13.44 -19.86 14.96
CA LEU A 388 14.40 -19.44 15.99
C LEU A 388 15.86 -19.52 15.51
N ASP A 389 16.10 -19.52 14.20
CA ASP A 389 17.44 -19.74 13.62
C ASP A 389 18.50 -18.74 14.12
N ASP A 390 18.09 -17.48 14.39
CA ASP A 390 18.97 -16.41 14.90
C ASP A 390 19.12 -16.42 16.44
N PHE A 391 18.50 -17.38 17.14
CA PHE A 391 18.41 -17.43 18.59
C PHE A 391 19.08 -18.68 19.17
N VAL A 392 19.87 -18.47 20.21
CA VAL A 392 20.63 -19.48 20.92
C VAL A 392 19.97 -19.74 22.28
N TRP A 393 19.76 -21.01 22.60
CA TRP A 393 19.29 -21.43 23.91
C TRP A 393 20.41 -21.38 24.95
N ILE A 394 20.20 -20.67 26.05
CA ILE A 394 21.11 -20.63 27.20
C ILE A 394 20.52 -21.47 28.33
N GLU A 395 21.06 -22.68 28.53
CA GLU A 395 20.54 -23.66 29.48
C GLU A 395 20.55 -23.17 30.93
N SER A 396 21.60 -22.45 31.34
CA SER A 396 21.74 -21.90 32.70
C SER A 396 20.68 -20.85 33.06
N LYS A 397 20.06 -20.21 32.05
CA LYS A 397 19.00 -19.22 32.22
C LYS A 397 17.62 -19.74 31.84
N ASN A 398 17.55 -20.82 31.07
CA ASN A 398 16.32 -21.35 30.49
C ASN A 398 15.61 -20.30 29.61
N GLU A 399 16.39 -19.61 28.76
CA GLU A 399 15.97 -18.49 27.92
C GLU A 399 16.64 -18.55 26.53
N TYR A 400 15.96 -18.02 25.51
CA TYR A 400 16.53 -17.79 24.17
C TYR A 400 17.11 -16.38 24.05
N HIS A 401 18.34 -16.27 23.55
CA HIS A 401 19.02 -14.99 23.33
C HIS A 401 19.53 -14.93 21.90
N HIS A 402 19.49 -13.75 21.28
CA HIS A 402 20.00 -13.58 19.91
C HIS A 402 21.48 -13.97 19.85
N GLU A 403 21.91 -14.66 18.79
CA GLU A 403 23.30 -15.09 18.57
C GLU A 403 24.35 -13.98 18.79
N ASN A 404 24.02 -12.73 18.47
CA ASN A 404 24.92 -11.58 18.62
C ASN A 404 25.23 -11.23 20.08
N ASP A 405 24.37 -11.62 21.02
CA ASP A 405 24.55 -11.39 22.45
C ASP A 405 25.26 -12.57 23.14
N CYS A 406 25.45 -13.67 22.41
CA CYS A 406 25.97 -14.93 22.93
C CYS A 406 27.41 -15.18 22.49
N VAL A 407 28.12 -15.98 23.29
CA VAL A 407 29.39 -16.62 22.97
C VAL A 407 29.32 -18.08 23.41
N CYS A 408 30.05 -18.93 22.71
CA CYS A 408 30.21 -20.34 23.07
C CYS A 408 31.54 -20.48 23.82
N CYS A 409 31.54 -21.21 24.94
CA CYS A 409 32.78 -21.50 25.65
C CYS A 409 33.61 -22.50 24.84
N ASP A 410 34.83 -22.13 24.48
CA ASP A 410 35.69 -22.96 23.63
C ASP A 410 36.19 -24.25 24.31
N ASN A 411 36.14 -24.30 25.65
CA ASN A 411 36.53 -25.50 26.40
C ASN A 411 35.38 -26.53 26.54
N CYS A 412 34.16 -26.11 26.88
CA CYS A 412 33.04 -27.03 27.17
C CYS A 412 31.90 -27.01 26.14
N GLY A 413 31.87 -26.03 25.23
CA GLY A 413 30.81 -25.86 24.24
C GLY A 413 29.51 -25.25 24.76
N GLU A 414 29.49 -24.75 26.01
CA GLU A 414 28.30 -24.14 26.60
C GLU A 414 28.10 -22.71 26.08
N ASN A 415 26.88 -22.38 25.67
CA ASN A 415 26.51 -21.03 25.25
C ASN A 415 26.18 -20.15 26.47
N LEU A 416 26.72 -18.93 26.46
CA LEU A 416 26.50 -17.94 27.50
C LEU A 416 26.43 -16.54 26.91
N LEU A 417 25.96 -15.58 27.72
CA LEU A 417 25.99 -14.18 27.33
C LEU A 417 27.41 -13.63 27.34
N LYS A 418 27.73 -12.79 26.36
CA LYS A 418 29.01 -12.08 26.25
C LYS A 418 29.40 -11.38 27.55
N ASP A 419 28.46 -10.69 28.18
CA ASP A 419 28.69 -9.95 29.43
C ASP A 419 29.00 -10.85 30.63
N ASN A 420 28.68 -12.14 30.54
CA ASN A 420 28.93 -13.13 31.60
C ASN A 420 30.16 -14.01 31.32
N ALA A 421 30.85 -13.79 30.19
CA ALA A 421 31.98 -14.60 29.79
C ALA A 421 33.29 -14.07 30.38
N GLU A 422 34.12 -14.98 30.88
CA GLU A 422 35.50 -14.68 31.23
C GLU A 422 36.34 -14.66 29.94
N TYR A 423 37.05 -13.57 29.68
CA TYR A 423 37.93 -13.46 28.51
C TYR A 423 39.38 -13.77 28.91
N SER A 424 40.06 -14.64 28.14
CA SER A 424 41.49 -14.90 28.32
C SER A 424 42.31 -14.10 27.32
N GLU A 425 43.29 -13.34 27.80
CA GLU A 425 44.29 -12.72 26.94
C GLU A 425 45.30 -13.74 26.38
N VAL A 426 45.41 -14.93 26.96
CA VAL A 426 46.37 -15.96 26.53
C VAL A 426 45.84 -16.72 25.31
N THR A 427 44.56 -17.07 25.31
CA THR A 427 43.93 -17.79 24.19
C THR A 427 43.11 -16.89 23.26
N GLU A 428 42.88 -15.63 23.65
CA GLU A 428 42.03 -14.66 22.94
C GLU A 428 40.56 -15.11 22.79
N GLU A 429 40.09 -15.94 23.70
CA GLU A 429 38.80 -16.64 23.66
C GLU A 429 37.95 -16.37 24.92
N HIS A 430 36.66 -16.75 24.84
CA HIS A 430 35.67 -16.55 25.89
C HIS A 430 35.28 -17.87 26.58
N TYR A 431 35.15 -17.83 27.91
CA TYR A 431 34.91 -19.02 28.73
C TYR A 431 33.75 -18.84 29.70
N CYS A 432 33.02 -19.93 29.95
CA CYS A 432 31.85 -19.93 30.84
C CYS A 432 32.21 -19.73 32.32
N CYS A 433 33.46 -20.05 32.70
CA CYS A 433 33.95 -19.89 34.06
C CYS A 433 35.48 -19.90 34.09
N LYS A 434 36.02 -19.41 35.21
CA LYS A 434 37.46 -19.36 35.46
C LYS A 434 38.15 -20.72 35.34
N GLU A 435 37.49 -21.81 35.76
CA GLU A 435 38.07 -23.15 35.68
C GLU A 435 38.25 -23.62 34.22
N CYS A 436 37.27 -23.32 33.34
CA CYS A 436 37.39 -23.63 31.92
C CYS A 436 38.50 -22.80 31.25
N MET A 437 38.56 -21.51 31.61
CA MET A 437 39.62 -20.62 31.15
C MET A 437 41.00 -21.11 31.58
N GLU A 438 41.22 -21.36 32.88
CA GLU A 438 42.50 -21.84 33.40
C GLU A 438 42.93 -23.18 32.78
N LYS A 439 42.00 -24.10 32.51
CA LYS A 439 42.31 -25.35 31.80
C LYS A 439 42.76 -25.09 30.37
N ALA A 440 42.03 -24.26 29.63
CA ALA A 440 42.36 -23.90 28.25
C ALA A 440 43.71 -23.15 28.17
N GLU A 441 43.96 -22.19 29.05
CA GLU A 441 45.24 -21.46 29.12
C GLU A 441 46.41 -22.40 29.43
N ASN A 442 46.25 -23.32 30.38
CA ASN A 442 47.31 -24.27 30.71
C ASN A 442 47.62 -25.22 29.55
N GLU A 443 46.60 -25.65 28.81
CA GLU A 443 46.78 -26.47 27.61
C GLU A 443 47.42 -25.67 26.47
N PHE A 444 47.03 -24.41 26.29
CA PHE A 444 47.60 -23.51 25.29
C PHE A 444 49.08 -23.23 25.58
N LYS A 445 49.42 -22.83 26.82
CA LYS A 445 50.81 -22.61 27.25
C LYS A 445 51.66 -23.85 27.05
N ARG A 446 51.16 -25.04 27.41
CA ARG A 446 51.87 -26.30 27.18
C ARG A 446 52.17 -26.60 25.71
N LYS A 447 51.36 -26.11 24.78
CA LYS A 447 51.53 -26.36 23.34
C LYS A 447 52.35 -25.28 22.64
N ASN A 448 52.25 -24.03 23.10
CA ASN A 448 52.73 -22.87 22.36
C ASN A 448 53.84 -22.09 23.06
N TRP A 449 54.03 -22.24 24.38
CA TRP A 449 54.99 -21.47 25.18
C TRP A 449 56.14 -22.36 25.67
N TYR A 450 57.18 -21.74 26.21
CA TYR A 450 58.39 -22.40 26.70
C TYR A 450 58.44 -22.36 28.23
N TYR A 451 58.79 -23.48 28.87
CA TYR A 451 58.81 -23.58 30.33
C TYR A 451 60.23 -23.35 30.89
N SER A 452 60.32 -22.46 31.87
CA SER A 452 61.51 -22.26 32.69
C SER A 452 61.48 -23.17 33.91
N GLU A 453 62.44 -24.07 34.03
CA GLU A 453 62.56 -25.00 35.17
C GLU A 453 63.04 -24.30 36.44
N TYR A 454 63.77 -23.19 36.31
CA TYR A 454 64.23 -22.39 37.44
C TYR A 454 63.11 -21.49 37.99
N ASP A 455 62.39 -20.79 37.11
CA ASP A 455 61.30 -19.87 37.52
C ASP A 455 59.98 -20.59 37.83
N GLU A 456 59.90 -21.88 37.45
CA GLU A 456 58.67 -22.67 37.45
C GLU A 456 57.52 -22.00 36.67
N ALA A 457 57.85 -21.22 35.63
CA ALA A 457 56.91 -20.37 34.88
C ALA A 457 57.01 -20.57 33.35
N TRP A 458 55.96 -20.16 32.61
CA TRP A 458 55.89 -20.22 31.15
C TRP A 458 56.20 -18.86 30.52
N TYR A 459 56.96 -18.86 29.41
CA TYR A 459 57.33 -17.68 28.61
C TYR A 459 56.88 -17.86 27.16
N GLU A 460 56.39 -16.79 26.54
CA GLU A 460 55.83 -16.81 25.20
C GLU A 460 56.89 -17.07 24.12
N ASN A 461 58.08 -16.48 24.25
CA ASN A 461 59.17 -16.66 23.27
C ASN A 461 60.32 -17.47 23.83
N LEU A 462 60.97 -18.24 22.96
CA LEU A 462 62.18 -18.99 23.31
C LEU A 462 63.33 -18.04 23.66
N ASP A 463 63.38 -16.88 23.01
CA ASP A 463 64.41 -15.86 23.22
C ASP A 463 64.31 -15.19 24.60
N ASP A 464 63.22 -15.38 25.34
CA ASP A 464 63.04 -14.87 26.70
C ASP A 464 63.65 -15.82 27.77
N ILE A 465 64.10 -17.01 27.34
CA ILE A 465 64.67 -18.05 28.20
C ILE A 465 66.12 -18.33 27.80
N THR A 466 66.98 -18.50 28.79
CA THR A 466 68.37 -18.96 28.66
C THR A 466 68.64 -20.14 29.63
N ARG A 467 69.91 -20.46 29.89
CA ARG A 467 70.34 -21.59 30.73
C ARG A 467 71.15 -21.12 31.95
N ILE A 468 70.93 -21.77 33.08
CA ILE A 468 71.73 -21.63 34.30
C ILE A 468 72.14 -23.01 34.81
N ASN A 469 73.37 -23.11 35.32
CA ASN A 469 73.90 -24.33 35.94
C ASN A 469 73.70 -24.27 37.46
N ILE A 470 72.88 -25.17 37.99
CA ILE A 470 72.54 -25.28 39.42
C ILE A 470 73.33 -26.41 40.07
N TRP A 471 74.06 -26.14 41.15
CA TRP A 471 74.91 -27.14 41.80
C TRP A 471 74.09 -28.10 42.66
N ASN A 472 74.16 -29.40 42.35
CA ASN A 472 73.57 -30.45 43.18
C ASN A 472 74.61 -31.03 44.14
N ASP A 473 74.57 -30.62 45.41
CA ASP A 473 75.51 -31.08 46.46
C ASP A 473 75.49 -32.60 46.70
N SER A 474 74.35 -33.25 46.47
CA SER A 474 74.18 -34.68 46.74
C SER A 474 74.78 -35.56 45.65
N GLU A 475 74.74 -35.09 44.40
CA GLU A 475 75.29 -35.78 43.23
C GLU A 475 76.70 -35.29 42.86
N GLY A 476 77.09 -34.10 43.34
CA GLY A 476 78.38 -33.48 43.07
C GLY A 476 78.56 -33.05 41.60
N VAL A 477 77.47 -32.64 40.94
CA VAL A 477 77.43 -32.19 39.54
C VAL A 477 76.50 -30.97 39.40
N TYR A 478 76.67 -30.20 38.33
CA TYR A 478 75.71 -29.16 37.95
C TYR A 478 74.57 -29.76 37.12
N GLU A 479 73.35 -29.33 37.42
CA GLU A 479 72.15 -29.54 36.61
C GLU A 479 71.85 -28.27 35.82
N GLU A 480 71.82 -28.37 34.50
CA GLU A 480 71.43 -27.26 33.64
C GLU A 480 69.90 -27.11 33.65
N LYS A 481 69.42 -25.91 33.99
CA LYS A 481 68.00 -25.56 33.99
C LYS A 481 67.72 -24.40 33.05
N SER A 482 66.54 -24.36 32.46
CA SER A 482 66.04 -23.14 31.81
C SER A 482 65.72 -22.07 32.85
N ILE A 483 66.05 -20.80 32.53
CA ILE A 483 65.76 -19.62 33.34
C ILE A 483 65.36 -18.45 32.43
N GLY A 484 64.43 -17.60 32.85
CA GLY A 484 64.09 -16.36 32.17
C GLY A 484 65.24 -15.36 32.22
N ILE A 485 65.48 -14.63 31.13
CA ILE A 485 66.58 -13.67 31.03
C ILE A 485 66.49 -12.60 32.12
N ASP A 486 65.32 -12.01 32.33
CA ASP A 486 65.13 -10.99 33.37
C ASP A 486 65.43 -11.53 34.78
N THR A 487 65.08 -12.79 35.08
CA THR A 487 65.42 -13.42 36.36
C THR A 487 66.93 -13.60 36.48
N LEU A 488 67.58 -14.09 35.42
CA LEU A 488 69.02 -14.30 35.41
C LEU A 488 69.78 -12.98 35.57
N ASP A 489 69.39 -11.94 34.84
CA ASP A 489 69.98 -10.60 34.94
C ASP A 489 69.86 -10.06 36.36
N GLY A 490 68.71 -10.24 37.01
CA GLY A 490 68.52 -9.87 38.41
C GLY A 490 69.43 -10.65 39.37
N LEU A 491 69.66 -11.94 39.13
CA LEU A 491 70.61 -12.73 39.93
C LEU A 491 72.06 -12.27 39.72
N ILE A 492 72.43 -11.90 38.50
CA ILE A 492 73.76 -11.36 38.17
C ILE A 492 73.96 -10.01 38.87
N GLU A 493 72.98 -9.11 38.80
CA GLU A 493 73.03 -7.79 39.45
C GLU A 493 73.16 -7.89 40.98
N ASN A 494 72.54 -8.91 41.59
CA ASN A 494 72.62 -9.17 43.03
C ASN A 494 73.89 -9.93 43.46
N GLU A 495 74.77 -10.28 42.52
CA GLU A 495 75.96 -11.12 42.74
C GLU A 495 75.63 -12.50 43.34
N ASP A 496 74.41 -13.02 43.07
CA ASP A 496 73.95 -14.33 43.55
C ASP A 496 74.40 -15.50 42.64
N VAL A 497 74.92 -15.18 41.45
CA VAL A 497 75.42 -16.14 40.45
C VAL A 497 76.77 -15.68 39.88
N TRP A 498 77.50 -16.59 39.24
CA TRP A 498 78.79 -16.31 38.63
C TRP A 498 78.80 -16.63 37.13
N GLU A 499 79.13 -15.63 36.32
CA GLU A 499 79.25 -15.74 34.87
C GLU A 499 80.67 -16.16 34.46
N PHE A 500 80.77 -17.18 33.60
CA PHE A 500 82.03 -17.67 33.02
C PHE A 500 81.89 -17.91 31.52
N GLY A 501 82.13 -16.87 30.72
CA GLY A 501 81.94 -16.93 29.28
C GLY A 501 80.45 -16.76 28.94
N GLU A 502 79.86 -17.76 28.28
CA GLU A 502 78.42 -17.80 27.98
C GLU A 502 77.62 -18.59 29.04
N ASP A 503 78.30 -19.21 30.01
CA ASP A 503 77.70 -20.07 31.02
C ASP A 503 77.57 -19.34 32.37
N VAL A 504 76.42 -19.48 33.04
CA VAL A 504 76.17 -18.93 34.38
C VAL A 504 75.97 -20.05 35.41
N PHE A 505 76.53 -19.88 36.61
CA PHE A 505 76.53 -20.88 37.68
C PHE A 505 76.01 -20.28 38.99
N ASP A 506 75.19 -21.02 39.72
CA ASP A 506 74.61 -20.59 41.02
C ASP A 506 75.55 -20.71 42.22
N THR A 507 76.63 -21.46 42.07
CA THR A 507 77.57 -21.78 43.14
C THR A 507 78.95 -21.97 42.54
N VAL A 508 80.00 -21.51 43.24
CA VAL A 508 81.40 -21.76 42.88
C VAL A 508 82.18 -22.34 44.06
N ASN A 509 83.34 -22.94 43.79
CA ASN A 509 84.24 -23.42 44.83
C ASN A 509 84.85 -22.23 45.61
N PRO A 510 84.60 -22.09 46.92
CA PRO A 510 85.08 -20.94 47.70
C PRO A 510 86.61 -20.81 47.75
N SER A 511 87.33 -21.91 47.51
CA SER A 511 88.79 -21.92 47.55
C SER A 511 89.43 -21.44 46.24
N THR A 512 88.72 -21.56 45.11
CA THR A 512 89.25 -21.21 43.78
C THR A 512 88.47 -20.10 43.09
N ASN A 513 87.27 -19.76 43.59
CA ASN A 513 86.31 -18.86 42.96
C ASN A 513 86.00 -19.25 41.50
N LEU A 514 85.99 -20.55 41.24
CA LEU A 514 85.69 -21.16 39.93
C LEU A 514 84.57 -22.18 40.12
N PRO A 515 83.73 -22.46 39.11
CA PRO A 515 82.72 -23.50 39.20
C PRO A 515 83.36 -24.85 39.53
N TYR A 516 82.65 -25.68 40.28
CA TYR A 516 83.16 -27.00 40.68
C TYR A 516 83.48 -27.86 39.44
N GLY A 517 84.71 -28.35 39.34
CA GLY A 517 85.18 -29.14 38.19
C GLY A 517 85.68 -28.32 37.00
N TYR A 518 85.57 -26.99 37.03
CA TYR A 518 86.03 -26.12 35.95
C TYR A 518 87.57 -26.07 35.88
N LYS A 519 88.14 -26.40 34.72
CA LYS A 519 89.60 -26.34 34.47
C LYS A 519 89.91 -25.20 33.52
N LEU A 520 90.59 -24.17 34.01
CA LEU A 520 91.16 -23.11 33.18
C LEU A 520 92.02 -23.73 32.07
N LYS A 521 91.65 -23.53 30.80
CA LYS A 521 92.58 -23.73 29.68
C LYS A 521 93.71 -22.71 29.86
N LYS A 522 94.94 -23.19 30.12
CA LYS A 522 96.14 -22.36 30.02
C LYS A 522 96.26 -21.84 28.59
N GLU A 523 96.09 -20.55 28.37
CA GLU A 523 96.62 -19.90 27.18
C GLU A 523 98.15 -20.02 27.22
N ILE A 524 98.70 -20.76 26.26
CA ILE A 524 100.14 -20.82 26.02
C ILE A 524 100.46 -19.65 25.09
N ASN A 525 101.09 -18.60 25.63
CA ASN A 525 101.79 -17.59 24.84
C ASN A 525 102.73 -18.28 23.83
N HIS A 526 102.51 -18.05 22.53
CA HIS A 526 103.55 -18.19 21.53
C HIS A 526 103.67 -16.84 20.79
N GLU A 527 104.73 -16.10 21.10
CA GLU A 527 105.32 -15.14 20.18
C GLU A 527 105.70 -15.89 18.89
N TYR A 528 105.31 -15.37 17.72
CA TYR A 528 106.22 -14.70 16.78
C TYR A 528 105.53 -14.35 15.45
N THR A 529 105.67 -13.07 15.09
CA THR A 529 106.02 -12.52 13.77
C THR A 529 105.02 -12.57 12.60
N ILE A 530 104.40 -11.40 12.36
CA ILE A 530 104.34 -10.60 11.12
C ILE A 530 104.44 -11.35 9.77
N ILE A 531 103.44 -11.15 8.90
CA ILE A 531 103.57 -10.50 7.58
C ILE A 531 102.18 -10.04 7.11
N GLU A 532 102.14 -8.78 6.66
CA GLU A 532 101.05 -8.08 5.95
C GLU A 532 100.61 -8.83 4.68
N GLU A 533 99.33 -8.73 4.31
CA GLU A 533 99.00 -8.09 3.03
C GLU A 533 97.49 -7.76 2.94
N ALA A 534 97.26 -6.56 2.40
CA ALA A 534 95.97 -5.92 2.17
C ALA A 534 95.14 -6.60 1.07
N VAL A 535 93.81 -6.53 1.18
CA VAL A 535 92.90 -5.60 0.45
C VAL A 535 91.48 -5.81 0.99
#